data_AF-A0A2M7HR23-F1
#
_entry.id   AF-A0A2M7HR23-F1
#
_cell.length_a   1.000
_cell.length_b   1.000
_cell.length_c   1.000
_cell.angle_alpha   90.00
_cell.angle_beta   90.00
_cell.angle_gamma   90.00
#
_symmetry.space_group_name_H-M   'P 1'
#
loop_
_entity.id
_entity.type
_entity.pdbx_description
1 polymer ?
#
loop_
_entity_poly.entity_id
_entity_poly.type
_entity_poly.pdbx_seq_one_letter_code
_entity_poly.pdbx_strand_id
1 'polypeptide(L)'
;MKNWLICIDDTDDIGTKGTGEIAEEIALLLENMSGGKASFVTRHQLFVHPDIPYTSHNSAMCFALRSPLTQAEIHHYAVAHLIAESAPRADPGIAILDLGSQYDATALMEFGRRAKTEVITKLAAYDLAERLNIQLTEHGGTGQGVIGALAGLGLRLMGSDGRVKGQIKLGQFEDVALELCVAEILELTGLDAVMSTERYPLAADERVLLKGKVKAVYLGHKFVLLVDRKAQTWRNAGKQALQAY
;
A
#
# COMPACT_ATOMS: atom_id res chain seq x y z
N MET A 1 17.61 10.15 10.58
CA MET A 1 16.90 9.28 9.61
C MET A 1 15.64 10.00 9.17
N LYS A 2 15.45 10.13 7.86
CA LYS A 2 14.25 10.72 7.28
C LYS A 2 13.16 9.68 7.13
N ASN A 3 11.91 10.13 7.01
CA ASN A 3 10.77 9.28 6.70
C ASN A 3 10.32 9.59 5.28
N TRP A 4 10.33 8.58 4.44
CA TRP A 4 9.95 8.66 3.05
C TRP A 4 8.64 7.94 2.83
N LEU A 5 7.84 8.45 1.89
CA LEU A 5 6.69 7.74 1.35
C LEU A 5 6.97 7.46 -0.13
N ILE A 6 6.89 6.19 -0.50
CA ILE A 6 7.18 5.71 -1.86
C ILE A 6 5.95 4.99 -2.38
N CYS A 7 5.57 5.29 -3.61
CA CYS A 7 4.47 4.60 -4.26
C CYS A 7 4.82 4.28 -5.72
N ILE A 8 4.44 3.09 -6.16
CA ILE A 8 4.58 2.64 -7.55
C ILE A 8 3.21 2.23 -8.11
N ASP A 9 3.08 2.31 -9.43
CA ASP A 9 1.90 1.81 -10.15
C ASP A 9 2.28 1.37 -11.58
N ASP A 10 1.38 0.60 -12.19
CA ASP A 10 1.40 0.19 -13.59
C ASP A 10 2.71 -0.51 -14.00
N THR A 11 3.04 -1.57 -13.26
CA THR A 11 4.31 -2.30 -13.44
C THR A 11 4.11 -3.71 -13.99
N ASP A 12 2.89 -4.22 -13.97
CA ASP A 12 2.57 -5.62 -14.26
C ASP A 12 1.81 -5.80 -15.57
N ASP A 13 1.78 -7.04 -16.05
CA ASP A 13 0.93 -7.52 -17.12
C ASP A 13 0.35 -8.89 -16.69
N ILE A 14 -0.62 -9.41 -17.43
CA ILE A 14 -1.22 -10.70 -17.15
C ILE A 14 -0.15 -11.80 -17.18
N GLY A 15 0.03 -12.49 -16.06
CA GLY A 15 0.98 -13.59 -15.92
C GLY A 15 2.41 -13.17 -15.57
N THR A 16 2.67 -11.89 -15.33
CA THR A 16 3.97 -11.41 -14.81
C THR A 16 3.94 -11.26 -13.29
N LYS A 17 5.09 -10.88 -12.72
CA LYS A 17 5.16 -10.42 -11.33
C LYS A 17 4.22 -9.24 -11.14
N GLY A 18 3.45 -9.25 -10.05
CA GLY A 18 2.48 -8.19 -9.75
C GLY A 18 3.11 -6.96 -9.11
N THR A 19 2.49 -5.80 -9.26
CA THR A 19 2.99 -4.52 -8.69
C THR A 19 3.23 -4.58 -7.18
N GLY A 20 2.39 -5.32 -6.46
CA GLY A 20 2.54 -5.46 -5.01
C GLY A 20 3.76 -6.30 -4.59
N GLU A 21 4.21 -7.22 -5.43
CA GLU A 21 5.44 -7.99 -5.19
C GLU A 21 6.67 -7.11 -5.46
N ILE A 22 6.67 -6.37 -6.59
CA ILE A 22 7.74 -5.42 -6.92
C ILE A 22 7.89 -4.35 -5.81
N ALA A 23 6.78 -3.84 -5.27
CA ALA A 23 6.83 -2.87 -4.17
C ALA A 23 7.46 -3.44 -2.88
N GLU A 24 7.18 -4.70 -2.54
CA GLU A 24 7.81 -5.36 -1.38
C GLU A 24 9.30 -5.59 -1.60
N GLU A 25 9.70 -5.97 -2.82
CA GLU A 25 11.10 -6.16 -3.18
C GLU A 25 11.88 -4.84 -3.10
N ILE A 26 11.33 -3.73 -3.61
CA ILE A 26 11.93 -2.40 -3.49
C ILE A 26 12.03 -2.01 -2.00
N ALA A 27 10.97 -2.22 -1.21
CA ALA A 27 10.96 -1.90 0.21
C ALA A 27 12.07 -2.66 0.96
N LEU A 28 12.20 -3.97 0.71
CA LEU A 28 13.22 -4.82 1.32
C LEU A 28 14.63 -4.45 0.85
N LEU A 29 14.81 -4.16 -0.44
CA LEU A 29 16.09 -3.71 -1.01
C LEU A 29 16.58 -2.45 -0.28
N LEU A 30 15.72 -1.42 -0.20
CA LEU A 30 16.05 -0.14 0.45
C LEU A 30 16.28 -0.29 1.97
N GLU A 31 15.50 -1.15 2.63
CA GLU A 31 15.69 -1.47 4.05
C GLU A 31 17.09 -2.07 4.29
N ASN A 32 17.43 -3.12 3.55
CA ASN A 32 18.70 -3.84 3.69
C ASN A 32 19.91 -2.96 3.41
N MET A 33 19.87 -2.14 2.35
CA MET A 33 20.99 -1.26 2.00
C MET A 33 21.25 -0.18 3.04
N SER A 34 20.19 0.29 3.70
CA SER A 34 20.27 1.46 4.57
C SER A 34 20.32 1.15 6.06
N GLY A 35 20.09 -0.11 6.45
CA GLY A 35 19.82 -0.49 7.84
C GLY A 35 18.58 0.18 8.40
N GLY A 36 17.68 0.63 7.51
CA GLY A 36 16.47 1.36 7.85
C GLY A 36 15.33 0.44 8.28
N LYS A 37 14.10 0.95 8.17
CA LYS A 37 12.89 0.14 8.34
C LYS A 37 11.81 0.58 7.35
N ALA A 38 11.35 -0.35 6.53
CA ALA A 38 10.19 -0.21 5.70
C ALA A 38 8.91 -0.63 6.45
N SER A 39 7.79 0.01 6.11
CA SER A 39 6.47 -0.40 6.57
C SER A 39 5.89 -1.49 5.67
N PHE A 40 4.77 -2.10 6.05
CA PHE A 40 4.00 -2.90 5.10
C PHE A 40 3.59 -2.10 3.86
N VAL A 41 3.59 -2.77 2.72
CA VAL A 41 3.03 -2.26 1.46
C VAL A 41 1.51 -2.28 1.55
N THR A 42 0.88 -1.16 1.20
CA THR A 42 -0.57 -1.05 1.01
C THR A 42 -0.92 -0.97 -0.45
N ARG A 43 -2.00 -1.64 -0.80
CA ARG A 43 -2.64 -1.59 -2.11
C ARG A 43 -3.82 -0.63 -2.06
N HIS A 44 -3.78 0.40 -2.89
CA HIS A 44 -4.81 1.42 -3.03
C HIS A 44 -5.61 1.17 -4.30
N GLN A 45 -6.90 0.86 -4.16
CA GLN A 45 -7.77 0.63 -5.32
C GLN A 45 -8.04 1.97 -6.03
N LEU A 46 -7.75 2.10 -7.32
CA LEU A 46 -8.04 3.31 -8.09
C LEU A 46 -9.34 3.15 -8.90
N PHE A 47 -9.74 4.21 -9.62
CA PHE A 47 -10.99 4.24 -10.37
C PHE A 47 -11.03 3.18 -11.46
N VAL A 48 -12.07 2.35 -11.46
CA VAL A 48 -12.29 1.37 -12.54
C VAL A 48 -13.18 2.04 -13.58
N HIS A 49 -12.61 2.36 -14.74
CA HIS A 49 -13.28 3.08 -15.81
C HIS A 49 -12.85 2.56 -17.18
N PRO A 50 -13.74 2.49 -18.20
CA PRO A 50 -13.39 2.03 -19.55
C PRO A 50 -12.23 2.79 -20.22
N ASP A 51 -12.07 4.07 -19.87
CA ASP A 51 -11.00 4.93 -20.42
C ASP A 51 -9.64 4.77 -19.71
N ILE A 52 -9.56 3.90 -18.69
CA ILE A 52 -8.32 3.65 -17.95
C ILE A 52 -7.89 2.20 -18.25
N PRO A 53 -6.76 1.99 -18.96
CA PRO A 53 -6.23 0.64 -19.15
C PRO A 53 -5.76 0.08 -17.81
N TYR A 54 -6.01 -1.21 -17.56
CA TYR A 54 -5.47 -1.93 -16.41
C TYR A 54 -5.41 -3.43 -16.70
N THR A 55 -4.62 -4.16 -15.92
CA THR A 55 -4.48 -5.62 -16.03
C THR A 55 -5.65 -6.34 -15.35
N SER A 56 -5.40 -6.95 -14.20
CA SER A 56 -6.42 -7.53 -13.34
C SER A 56 -7.10 -6.49 -12.47
N HIS A 57 -6.37 -5.44 -12.09
CA HIS A 57 -6.90 -4.37 -11.26
C HIS A 57 -6.17 -3.05 -11.54
N ASN A 58 -6.90 -1.94 -11.47
CA ASN A 58 -6.31 -0.61 -11.40
C ASN A 58 -5.94 -0.29 -9.94
N SER A 59 -4.65 -0.36 -9.55
CA SER A 59 -4.25 -0.10 -8.17
C SER A 59 -2.77 0.20 -7.97
N ALA A 60 -2.49 1.24 -7.21
CA ALA A 60 -1.13 1.61 -6.80
C ALA A 60 -0.70 0.93 -5.48
N MET A 61 0.61 0.79 -5.30
CA MET A 61 1.23 0.15 -4.14
C MET A 61 2.13 1.14 -3.40
N CYS A 62 1.91 1.35 -2.12
CA CYS A 62 2.60 2.37 -1.33
C CYS A 62 3.21 1.81 -0.05
N PHE A 63 4.39 2.29 0.33
CA PHE A 63 5.03 1.98 1.62
C PHE A 63 5.81 3.18 2.15
N ALA A 64 6.03 3.20 3.46
CA ALA A 64 6.91 4.15 4.11
C ALA A 64 8.29 3.53 4.34
N LEU A 65 9.33 4.35 4.32
CA LEU A 65 10.71 3.97 4.63
C LEU A 65 11.32 4.97 5.59
N ARG A 66 11.76 4.51 6.76
CA ARG A 66 12.63 5.28 7.66
C ARG A 66 14.07 4.91 7.37
N SER A 67 14.86 5.86 6.85
CA SER A 67 16.20 5.57 6.34
C SER A 67 17.13 6.79 6.39
N PRO A 68 18.46 6.60 6.44
CA PRO A 68 19.44 7.66 6.18
C PRO A 68 19.60 8.01 4.70
N LEU A 69 19.09 7.19 3.77
CA LEU A 69 19.23 7.44 2.32
C LEU A 69 18.63 8.80 1.92
N THR A 70 19.30 9.43 0.96
CA THR A 70 18.81 10.62 0.26
C THR A 70 17.71 10.25 -0.75
N GLN A 71 16.93 11.24 -1.18
CA GLN A 71 15.91 11.06 -2.21
C GLN A 71 16.51 10.51 -3.52
N ALA A 72 17.69 10.99 -3.91
CA ALA A 72 18.39 10.56 -5.11
C ALA A 72 18.85 9.09 -5.03
N GLU A 73 19.35 8.64 -3.88
CA GLU A 73 19.73 7.24 -3.68
C GLU A 73 18.51 6.32 -3.71
N ILE A 74 17.42 6.71 -3.02
CA ILE A 74 16.16 5.95 -3.04
C ILE A 74 15.66 5.81 -4.47
N HIS A 75 15.61 6.92 -5.22
CA HIS A 75 15.20 6.93 -6.61
C HIS A 75 16.06 6.01 -7.47
N HIS A 76 17.38 6.14 -7.38
CA HIS A 76 18.32 5.34 -8.16
C HIS A 76 18.09 3.83 -7.97
N TYR A 77 18.07 3.35 -6.73
CA TYR A 77 17.91 1.93 -6.46
C TYR A 77 16.50 1.41 -6.72
N ALA A 78 15.47 2.18 -6.33
CA ALA A 78 14.09 1.80 -6.55
C ALA A 78 13.76 1.71 -8.04
N VAL A 79 14.21 2.67 -8.84
CA VAL A 79 13.98 2.68 -10.29
C VAL A 79 14.74 1.55 -10.99
N ALA A 80 15.99 1.29 -10.61
CA ALA A 80 16.75 0.18 -11.18
C ALA A 80 16.01 -1.15 -11.00
N HIS A 81 15.49 -1.41 -9.79
CA HIS A 81 14.70 -2.61 -9.51
C HIS A 81 13.33 -2.59 -10.21
N LEU A 82 12.65 -1.43 -10.21
CA LEU A 82 11.36 -1.24 -10.88
C LEU A 82 11.46 -1.60 -12.36
N ILE A 83 12.45 -1.07 -13.08
CA ILE A 83 12.64 -1.34 -14.52
C ILE A 83 12.99 -2.80 -14.76
N ALA A 84 13.86 -3.39 -13.93
CA ALA A 84 14.31 -4.77 -14.09
C ALA A 84 13.14 -5.78 -13.95
N GLU A 85 12.19 -5.50 -13.06
CA GLU A 85 11.11 -6.43 -12.72
C GLU A 85 9.77 -6.11 -13.39
N SER A 86 9.61 -4.91 -13.96
CA SER A 86 8.37 -4.52 -14.64
C SER A 86 8.16 -5.32 -15.93
N ALA A 87 6.90 -5.58 -16.26
CA ALA A 87 6.56 -6.22 -17.52
C ALA A 87 7.01 -5.37 -18.72
N PRO A 88 7.46 -5.97 -19.85
CA PRO A 88 7.98 -5.21 -20.99
C PRO A 88 7.02 -4.18 -21.60
N ARG A 89 5.71 -4.33 -21.40
CA ARG A 89 4.65 -3.44 -21.92
C ARG A 89 4.00 -2.56 -20.85
N ALA A 90 4.48 -2.63 -19.61
CA ALA A 90 3.95 -1.82 -18.53
C ALA A 90 4.33 -0.34 -18.70
N ASP A 91 3.64 0.54 -17.98
CA ASP A 91 3.91 1.98 -17.93
C ASP A 91 4.34 2.45 -16.52
N PRO A 92 5.45 1.93 -15.93
CA PRO A 92 5.74 2.11 -14.51
C PRO A 92 5.86 3.58 -14.11
N GLY A 93 5.13 3.95 -13.07
CA GLY A 93 5.30 5.22 -12.36
C GLY A 93 5.88 5.01 -10.98
N ILE A 94 6.71 5.94 -10.52
CA ILE A 94 7.16 6.01 -9.12
C ILE A 94 7.10 7.45 -8.60
N ALA A 95 6.58 7.59 -7.39
CA ALA A 95 6.49 8.84 -6.65
C ALA A 95 7.20 8.71 -5.29
N ILE A 96 8.03 9.68 -4.93
CA ILE A 96 8.82 9.70 -3.69
C ILE A 96 8.64 11.05 -2.98
N LEU A 97 8.13 10.99 -1.74
CA LEU A 97 7.88 12.14 -0.88
C LEU A 97 8.72 12.07 0.40
N ASP A 98 9.41 13.16 0.73
CA ASP A 98 10.01 13.37 2.06
C ASP A 98 8.90 13.84 3.02
N LEU A 99 8.50 13.00 3.98
CA LEU A 99 7.44 13.37 4.93
C LEU A 99 7.86 14.51 5.88
N GLY A 100 9.15 14.81 5.98
CA GLY A 100 9.67 15.93 6.77
C GLY A 100 9.80 17.25 6.00
N SER A 101 9.52 17.27 4.68
CA SER A 101 9.56 18.51 3.89
C SER A 101 8.26 19.31 4.04
N GLN A 102 8.27 20.55 3.55
CA GLN A 102 7.05 21.35 3.44
C GLN A 102 6.34 21.04 2.11
N TYR A 103 5.10 20.58 2.20
CA TYR A 103 4.21 20.33 1.07
C TYR A 103 2.75 20.53 1.49
N ASP A 104 1.87 20.81 0.53
CA ASP A 104 0.42 20.84 0.76
C ASP A 104 -0.15 19.41 0.75
N ALA A 105 -0.21 18.82 1.95
CA ALA A 105 -0.78 17.49 2.15
C ALA A 105 -2.26 17.42 1.73
N THR A 106 -3.02 18.51 1.87
CA THR A 106 -4.44 18.53 1.53
C THR A 106 -4.64 18.38 0.03
N ALA A 107 -3.86 19.10 -0.77
CA ALA A 107 -3.89 18.99 -2.22
C ALA A 107 -3.51 17.56 -2.70
N LEU A 108 -2.51 16.94 -2.06
CA LEU A 108 -2.10 15.57 -2.39
C LEU A 108 -3.17 14.53 -2.02
N MET A 109 -3.77 14.65 -0.82
CA MET A 109 -4.87 13.78 -0.40
C MET A 109 -6.09 13.92 -1.32
N GLU A 110 -6.44 15.14 -1.73
CA GLU A 110 -7.56 15.37 -2.65
C GLU A 110 -7.29 14.79 -4.04
N PHE A 111 -6.05 14.87 -4.54
CA PHE A 111 -5.67 14.19 -5.78
C PHE A 111 -5.87 12.67 -5.68
N GLY A 112 -5.43 12.07 -4.57
CA GLY A 112 -5.67 10.66 -4.28
C GLY A 112 -7.16 10.31 -4.27
N ARG A 113 -7.99 11.12 -3.60
CA ARG A 113 -9.45 10.92 -3.55
C ARG A 113 -10.09 11.00 -4.93
N ARG A 114 -9.71 11.98 -5.75
CA ARG A 114 -10.21 12.14 -7.12
C ARG A 114 -9.83 10.96 -8.01
N ALA A 115 -8.63 10.41 -7.86
CA ALA A 115 -8.18 9.24 -8.62
C ALA A 115 -8.99 7.95 -8.32
N LYS A 116 -9.86 7.97 -7.30
CA LYS A 116 -10.82 6.90 -7.00
C LYS A 116 -12.10 7.00 -7.83
N THR A 117 -12.42 8.17 -8.38
CA THR A 117 -13.73 8.47 -8.95
C THR A 117 -13.69 9.20 -10.29
N GLU A 118 -12.52 9.65 -10.74
CA GLU A 118 -12.34 10.48 -11.93
C GLU A 118 -11.21 9.96 -12.81
N VAL A 119 -11.32 10.18 -14.13
CA VAL A 119 -10.20 10.03 -15.06
C VAL A 119 -9.33 11.28 -14.96
N ILE A 120 -8.12 11.13 -14.41
CA ILE A 120 -7.17 12.22 -14.22
C ILE A 120 -6.12 12.16 -15.34
N THR A 121 -5.61 13.32 -15.75
CA THR A 121 -4.57 13.41 -16.79
C THR A 121 -3.17 13.30 -16.20
N LYS A 122 -2.24 12.81 -17.00
CA LYS A 122 -0.80 12.78 -16.66
C LYS A 122 -0.25 14.18 -16.37
N LEU A 123 -0.67 15.18 -17.14
CA LEU A 123 -0.29 16.58 -16.92
C LEU A 123 -0.67 17.06 -15.52
N ALA A 124 -1.90 16.79 -15.08
CA ALA A 124 -2.35 17.17 -13.74
C ALA A 124 -1.53 16.50 -12.62
N ALA A 125 -1.03 15.28 -12.83
CA ALA A 125 -0.15 14.60 -11.89
C ALA A 125 1.21 15.33 -11.79
N TYR A 126 1.83 15.63 -12.92
CA TYR A 126 3.11 16.35 -12.94
C TYR A 126 3.01 17.78 -12.39
N ASP A 127 1.99 18.55 -12.79
CA ASP A 127 1.76 19.90 -12.29
C ASP A 127 1.62 19.92 -10.76
N LEU A 128 0.91 18.93 -10.20
CA LEU A 128 0.77 18.79 -8.76
C LEU A 128 2.10 18.39 -8.11
N ALA A 129 2.81 17.39 -8.65
CA ALA A 129 4.06 16.91 -8.09
C ALA A 129 5.12 18.02 -8.04
N GLU A 130 5.26 18.81 -9.12
CA GLU A 130 6.17 19.95 -9.18
C GLU A 130 5.81 21.00 -8.11
N ARG A 131 4.54 21.39 -8.02
CA ARG A 131 4.07 22.36 -7.02
C ARG A 131 4.32 21.88 -5.58
N LEU A 132 4.28 20.58 -5.33
CA LEU A 132 4.44 19.98 -4.00
C LEU A 132 5.88 19.50 -3.72
N ASN A 133 6.83 19.73 -4.63
CA ASN A 133 8.20 19.22 -4.54
C ASN A 133 8.28 17.69 -4.34
N ILE A 134 7.39 16.94 -5.01
CA ILE A 134 7.37 15.48 -5.01
C ILE A 134 8.17 14.99 -6.22
N GLN A 135 9.10 14.06 -6.00
CA GLN A 135 9.78 13.44 -7.13
C GLN A 135 8.85 12.42 -7.78
N LEU A 136 8.48 12.67 -9.03
CA LEU A 136 7.60 11.84 -9.83
C LEU A 136 8.29 11.50 -11.16
N THR A 137 8.43 10.21 -11.48
CA THR A 137 9.10 9.78 -12.72
C THR A 137 8.39 8.60 -13.39
N GLU A 138 8.38 8.60 -14.72
CA GLU A 138 7.83 7.55 -15.59
C GLU A 138 8.96 6.68 -16.17
N HIS A 139 8.71 5.38 -16.34
CA HIS A 139 9.72 4.40 -16.79
C HIS A 139 9.17 3.36 -17.78
N GLY A 140 8.13 3.70 -18.55
CA GLY A 140 7.56 2.82 -19.57
C GLY A 140 6.53 3.50 -20.46
N GLY A 141 6.38 2.95 -21.67
CA GLY A 141 5.43 3.30 -22.73
C GLY A 141 4.82 4.70 -22.70
N THR A 142 3.56 4.83 -22.31
CA THR A 142 2.82 6.12 -22.28
C THR A 142 3.10 6.95 -21.01
N GLY A 143 3.69 6.32 -19.99
CA GLY A 143 4.01 6.93 -18.70
C GLY A 143 2.80 7.17 -17.81
N GLN A 144 1.67 6.48 -18.02
CA GLN A 144 0.43 6.71 -17.27
C GLN A 144 0.51 6.28 -15.79
N GLY A 145 1.39 5.35 -15.42
CA GLY A 145 1.54 4.90 -14.02
C GLY A 145 1.88 6.02 -13.03
N VAL A 146 2.39 7.17 -13.48
CA VAL A 146 2.66 8.32 -12.59
C VAL A 146 1.40 8.88 -11.93
N ILE A 147 0.23 8.73 -12.58
CA ILE A 147 -1.06 9.17 -12.03
C ILE A 147 -1.36 8.37 -10.76
N GLY A 148 -1.29 7.04 -10.85
CA GLY A 148 -1.58 6.19 -9.71
C GLY A 148 -0.50 6.19 -8.66
N ALA A 149 0.78 6.31 -9.04
CA ALA A 149 1.88 6.48 -8.09
C ALA A 149 1.68 7.74 -7.22
N LEU A 150 1.33 8.88 -7.82
CA LEU A 150 1.04 10.09 -7.06
C LEU A 150 -0.24 9.97 -6.23
N ALA A 151 -1.30 9.38 -6.79
CA ALA A 151 -2.56 9.14 -6.08
C ALA A 151 -2.37 8.25 -4.85
N GLY A 152 -1.55 7.20 -4.96
CA GLY A 152 -1.26 6.29 -3.86
C GLY A 152 -0.54 6.96 -2.69
N LEU A 153 0.35 7.93 -2.94
CA LEU A 153 0.91 8.76 -1.86
C LEU A 153 -0.20 9.51 -1.12
N GLY A 154 -1.11 10.16 -1.86
CA GLY A 154 -2.24 10.89 -1.28
C GLY A 154 -3.18 10.01 -0.47
N LEU A 155 -3.58 8.86 -1.01
CA LEU A 155 -4.44 7.89 -0.34
C LEU A 155 -3.79 7.32 0.92
N ARG A 156 -2.47 7.04 0.86
CA ARG A 156 -1.72 6.58 2.03
C ARG A 156 -1.62 7.66 3.11
N LEU A 157 -1.46 8.93 2.74
CA LEU A 157 -1.44 10.05 3.69
C LEU A 157 -2.76 10.24 4.43
N MET A 158 -3.90 9.87 3.84
CA MET A 158 -5.21 9.95 4.52
C MET A 158 -5.33 9.01 5.73
N GLY A 159 -4.46 8.01 5.83
CA GLY A 159 -4.42 7.11 6.99
C GLY A 159 -5.50 6.03 7.02
N SER A 160 -6.46 6.03 6.08
CA SER A 160 -7.63 5.13 6.15
C SER A 160 -8.06 4.52 4.80
N ASP A 161 -7.18 4.54 3.80
CA ASP A 161 -7.34 3.81 2.53
C ASP A 161 -6.14 2.84 2.40
N GLY A 162 -6.40 1.66 1.85
CA GLY A 162 -5.40 0.66 1.54
C GLY A 162 -5.60 -0.65 2.27
N ARG A 163 -5.44 -1.76 1.52
CA ARG A 163 -5.26 -3.11 2.10
C ARG A 163 -3.78 -3.45 2.16
N VAL A 164 -3.33 -4.08 3.24
CA VAL A 164 -1.96 -4.61 3.30
C VAL A 164 -1.80 -5.70 2.23
N LYS A 165 -0.70 -5.61 1.47
CA LYS A 165 -0.37 -6.59 0.43
C LYS A 165 -0.12 -7.97 1.05
N GLY A 166 -0.40 -9.02 0.27
CA GLY A 166 -0.17 -10.39 0.72
C GLY A 166 -1.22 -10.88 1.72
N GLN A 167 -1.01 -12.07 2.29
CA GLN A 167 -1.88 -12.68 3.29
C GLN A 167 -1.05 -12.89 4.54
N ILE A 168 -1.66 -12.66 5.70
CA ILE A 168 -1.03 -12.97 6.98
C ILE A 168 -1.08 -14.49 7.16
N LYS A 169 0.07 -15.12 7.39
CA LYS A 169 0.19 -16.57 7.59
C LYS A 169 0.71 -16.85 9.00
N LEU A 170 -0.18 -17.30 9.87
CA LEU A 170 0.12 -17.69 11.26
C LEU A 170 -0.01 -19.20 11.47
N GLY A 171 -0.23 -19.97 10.39
CA GLY A 171 -0.49 -21.42 10.44
C GLY A 171 -1.96 -21.79 10.25
N GLN A 172 -2.84 -20.82 10.01
CA GLN A 172 -4.23 -21.05 9.66
C GLN A 172 -4.40 -21.37 8.16
N PHE A 173 -5.35 -22.26 7.84
CA PHE A 173 -5.71 -22.69 6.48
C PHE A 173 -7.24 -22.69 6.31
N GLU A 174 -7.74 -23.03 5.12
CA GLU A 174 -9.19 -23.10 4.87
C GLU A 174 -9.89 -24.15 5.72
N ASP A 175 -9.23 -25.27 6.04
CA ASP A 175 -9.81 -26.34 6.88
C ASP A 175 -9.27 -26.33 8.31
N VAL A 176 -8.27 -25.50 8.60
CA VAL A 176 -7.60 -25.43 9.91
C VAL A 176 -7.74 -24.03 10.46
N ALA A 177 -8.58 -23.87 11.48
CA ALA A 177 -8.67 -22.62 12.23
C ALA A 177 -7.59 -22.57 13.31
N LEU A 178 -7.08 -21.38 13.58
CA LEU A 178 -6.10 -21.11 14.63
C LEU A 178 -6.68 -20.05 15.56
N GLU A 179 -6.66 -20.31 16.85
CA GLU A 179 -7.10 -19.34 17.85
C GLU A 179 -5.92 -18.75 18.60
N LEU A 180 -5.77 -17.43 18.53
CA LEU A 180 -4.72 -16.67 19.21
C LEU A 180 -5.36 -15.51 19.98
N CYS A 181 -4.72 -15.06 21.06
CA CYS A 181 -5.06 -13.78 21.66
C CYS A 181 -4.52 -12.61 20.81
N VAL A 182 -5.06 -11.42 21.02
CA VAL A 182 -4.63 -10.22 20.30
C VAL A 182 -3.13 -9.96 20.50
N ALA A 183 -2.58 -10.14 21.70
CA ALA A 183 -1.16 -9.95 21.95
C ALA A 183 -0.27 -10.84 21.06
N GLU A 184 -0.60 -12.13 20.96
CA GLU A 184 0.11 -13.10 20.10
C GLU A 184 0.02 -12.69 18.62
N ILE A 185 -1.15 -12.24 18.17
CA ILE A 185 -1.34 -11.78 16.79
C ILE A 185 -0.42 -10.60 16.51
N LEU A 186 -0.39 -9.59 17.37
CA LEU A 186 0.42 -8.39 17.16
C LEU A 186 1.92 -8.70 17.17
N GLU A 187 2.37 -9.55 18.09
CA GLU A 187 3.77 -9.98 18.18
C GLU A 187 4.22 -10.74 16.92
N LEU A 188 3.44 -11.73 16.47
CA LEU A 188 3.80 -12.58 15.34
C LEU A 188 3.69 -11.87 13.99
N THR A 189 2.85 -10.84 13.89
CA THR A 189 2.58 -10.15 12.62
C THR A 189 3.25 -8.81 12.48
N GLY A 190 3.59 -8.14 13.58
CA GLY A 190 4.05 -6.75 13.57
C GLY A 190 2.96 -5.73 13.19
N LEU A 191 1.68 -6.12 13.20
CA LEU A 191 0.56 -5.19 13.05
C LEU A 191 0.46 -4.27 14.28
N ASP A 192 -0.22 -3.15 14.11
CA ASP A 192 -0.38 -2.14 15.15
C ASP A 192 -1.62 -2.41 16.04
N ALA A 193 -2.66 -3.04 15.49
CA ALA A 193 -3.89 -3.31 16.22
C ALA A 193 -4.74 -4.45 15.62
N VAL A 194 -5.62 -4.98 16.46
CA VAL A 194 -6.79 -5.77 16.05
C VAL A 194 -8.03 -4.95 16.41
N MET A 195 -8.94 -4.76 15.45
CA MET A 195 -10.16 -3.97 15.64
C MET A 195 -11.37 -4.67 15.05
N SER A 196 -12.55 -4.45 15.62
CA SER A 196 -13.79 -4.83 14.97
C SER A 196 -14.01 -4.04 13.67
N THR A 197 -14.89 -4.50 12.80
CA THR A 197 -15.32 -3.75 11.60
C THR A 197 -16.05 -2.44 11.93
N GLU A 198 -16.58 -2.32 13.14
CA GLU A 198 -17.14 -1.09 13.71
C GLU A 198 -16.07 -0.18 14.36
N ARG A 199 -14.79 -0.53 14.21
CA ARG A 199 -13.61 0.20 14.70
C ARG A 199 -13.43 0.21 16.22
N TYR A 200 -13.98 -0.80 16.91
CA TYR A 200 -13.67 -1.01 18.33
C TYR A 200 -12.33 -1.74 18.46
N PRO A 201 -11.32 -1.19 19.16
CA PRO A 201 -10.08 -1.91 19.43
C PRO A 201 -10.34 -3.06 20.39
N LEU A 202 -9.76 -4.23 20.09
CA LEU A 202 -9.81 -5.38 20.98
C LEU A 202 -8.70 -5.31 22.03
N ALA A 203 -8.97 -5.82 23.23
CA ALA A 203 -7.99 -5.95 24.31
C ALA A 203 -7.01 -7.09 24.05
N ALA A 204 -5.83 -7.01 24.67
CA ALA A 204 -4.70 -7.91 24.42
C ALA A 204 -5.00 -9.40 24.69
N ASP A 205 -5.90 -9.69 25.63
CA ASP A 205 -6.31 -11.02 26.06
C ASP A 205 -7.54 -11.57 25.31
N GLU A 206 -8.23 -10.74 24.52
CA GLU A 206 -9.33 -11.21 23.68
C GLU A 206 -8.82 -12.20 22.63
N ARG A 207 -9.62 -13.24 22.37
CA ARG A 207 -9.26 -14.34 21.47
C ARG A 207 -9.93 -14.19 20.11
N VAL A 208 -9.16 -14.43 19.07
CA VAL A 208 -9.60 -14.38 17.67
C VAL A 208 -9.37 -15.74 17.02
N LEU A 209 -10.43 -16.30 16.46
CA LEU A 209 -10.38 -17.51 15.65
C LEU A 209 -10.10 -17.14 14.18
N LEU A 210 -8.86 -17.29 13.77
CA LEU A 210 -8.37 -17.03 12.42
C LEU A 210 -8.59 -18.25 11.53
N LYS A 211 -9.13 -18.05 10.33
CA LYS A 211 -9.38 -19.11 9.36
C LYS A 211 -9.19 -18.62 7.93
N GLY A 212 -8.63 -19.48 7.08
CA GLY A 212 -8.44 -19.20 5.66
C GLY A 212 -7.61 -17.93 5.41
N LYS A 213 -8.07 -17.09 4.48
CA LYS A 213 -7.36 -15.87 4.08
C LYS A 213 -7.51 -14.76 5.12
N VAL A 214 -6.42 -14.45 5.80
CA VAL A 214 -6.32 -13.33 6.74
C VAL A 214 -5.64 -12.14 6.05
N LYS A 215 -6.25 -10.96 6.18
CA LYS A 215 -5.84 -9.72 5.53
C LYS A 215 -5.89 -8.58 6.55
N ALA A 216 -4.93 -7.68 6.47
CA ALA A 216 -4.93 -6.43 7.23
C ALA A 216 -5.26 -5.24 6.31
N VAL A 217 -5.65 -4.13 6.93
CA VAL A 217 -5.94 -2.86 6.27
C VAL A 217 -5.12 -1.74 6.88
N TYR A 218 -5.03 -0.62 6.19
CA TYR A 218 -4.48 0.61 6.72
C TYR A 218 -5.63 1.50 7.20
N LEU A 219 -5.66 1.77 8.50
CA LEU A 219 -6.78 2.44 9.16
C LEU A 219 -6.31 3.30 10.33
N GLY A 220 -6.70 4.58 10.35
CA GLY A 220 -6.24 5.52 11.37
C GLY A 220 -4.71 5.60 11.48
N HIS A 221 -4.02 5.54 10.33
CA HIS A 221 -2.56 5.49 10.19
C HIS A 221 -1.89 4.25 10.78
N LYS A 222 -2.65 3.18 11.04
CA LYS A 222 -2.19 1.92 11.61
C LYS A 222 -2.45 0.76 10.66
N PHE A 223 -1.63 -0.28 10.75
CA PHE A 223 -1.90 -1.58 10.13
C PHE A 223 -2.77 -2.42 11.06
N VAL A 224 -3.99 -2.69 10.61
CA VAL A 224 -5.04 -3.25 11.46
C VAL A 224 -5.54 -4.56 10.89
N LEU A 225 -5.61 -5.60 11.73
CA LEU A 225 -6.41 -6.77 11.44
C LEU A 225 -7.87 -6.49 11.83
N LEU A 226 -8.78 -6.49 10.85
CA LEU A 226 -10.20 -6.35 11.11
C LEU A 226 -10.81 -7.70 11.47
N VAL A 227 -11.70 -7.69 12.47
CA VAL A 227 -12.44 -8.86 12.93
C VAL A 227 -13.94 -8.58 13.00
N ASP A 228 -14.73 -9.64 12.84
CA ASP A 228 -16.19 -9.62 13.01
C ASP A 228 -16.59 -10.60 14.11
N ARG A 229 -17.63 -10.25 14.87
CA ARG A 229 -18.17 -11.13 15.90
C ARG A 229 -19.18 -12.09 15.28
N LYS A 230 -18.93 -13.39 15.39
CA LYS A 230 -19.87 -14.44 14.96
C LYS A 230 -20.08 -15.44 16.10
N ALA A 231 -21.34 -15.57 16.54
CA ALA A 231 -21.73 -16.50 17.61
C ALA A 231 -20.81 -16.41 18.85
N GLN A 232 -20.60 -15.18 19.36
CA GLN A 232 -19.74 -14.85 20.50
C GLN A 232 -18.21 -14.93 20.28
N THR A 233 -17.74 -15.41 19.12
CA THR A 233 -16.30 -15.49 18.81
C THR A 233 -15.88 -14.42 17.81
N TRP A 234 -14.72 -13.78 18.03
CA TRP A 234 -14.10 -12.92 17.02
C TRP A 234 -13.47 -13.75 15.91
N ARG A 235 -13.68 -13.36 14.66
CA ARG A 235 -13.09 -14.01 13.48
C ARG A 235 -12.52 -12.96 12.53
N ASN A 236 -11.49 -13.31 11.76
CA ASN A 236 -10.99 -12.40 10.72
C ASN A 236 -12.11 -11.95 9.78
N ALA A 237 -12.15 -10.65 9.50
CA ALA A 237 -13.15 -10.05 8.64
C ALA A 237 -13.11 -10.65 7.22
N GLY A 238 -14.29 -10.82 6.63
CA GLY A 238 -14.43 -11.38 5.29
C GLY A 238 -14.17 -10.37 4.17
N LYS A 239 -14.06 -10.85 2.93
CA LYS A 239 -13.80 -10.01 1.74
C LYS A 239 -14.74 -8.80 1.62
N GLN A 240 -16.02 -8.95 1.96
CA GLN A 240 -17.01 -7.87 1.85
C GLN A 240 -16.70 -6.70 2.79
N ALA A 241 -16.32 -6.97 4.04
CA ALA A 241 -15.94 -5.93 4.99
C ALA A 241 -14.67 -5.17 4.54
N LEU A 242 -13.79 -5.83 3.80
CA LEU A 242 -12.54 -5.25 3.32
C LEU A 242 -12.66 -4.48 2.00
N GLN A 243 -13.83 -4.49 1.33
CA GLN A 243 -14.01 -3.81 0.04
C GLN A 243 -13.90 -2.28 0.14
N ALA A 244 -14.19 -1.71 1.31
CA ALA A 244 -14.14 -0.28 1.55
C ALA A 244 -12.72 0.28 1.72
N TYR A 245 -11.70 -0.60 1.74
CA TYR A 245 -10.31 -0.26 2.02
C TYR A 245 -9.39 -0.51 0.82
#